data_AF-A0A925ZGN8-F1
#
_entry.id   AF-A0A925ZGN8-F1
#
_cell.length_a   1.000
_cell.length_b   1.000
_cell.length_c   1.000
_cell.angle_alpha   90.00
_cell.angle_beta   90.00
_cell.angle_gamma   90.00
#
_symmetry.space_group_name_H-M   'P 1'
#
loop_
_entity.id
_entity.type
_entity.pdbx_description
1 polymer ?
#
loop_
_entity_poly.entity_id
_entity_poly.type
_entity_poly.pdbx_seq_one_letter_code
_entity_poly.pdbx_strand_id
1 'polypeptide(L)' 'MEDKPKIESRLRTAVRRKGYSYRTEESYVGWYRRFVKFHDLRHPETMGAAEVEAFLNHLAA' A
#
# COMPACT_ATOMS: atom_id res chain seq x y z
N MET A 1 6.02 -21.99 10.76
CA MET A 1 5.58 -20.59 10.85
C MET A 1 5.05 -20.23 9.49
N GLU A 2 3.74 -20.06 9.36
CA GLU A 2 3.13 -19.79 8.06
C GLU A 2 3.49 -18.36 7.67
N ASP A 3 4.48 -18.24 6.79
CA ASP A 3 5.05 -16.96 6.36
C ASP A 3 4.03 -16.30 5.43
N LYS A 4 3.04 -15.62 6.03
CA LYS A 4 2.00 -14.91 5.26
C LYS A 4 2.71 -13.94 4.33
N PRO A 5 2.47 -13.99 3.01
CA PRO A 5 3.16 -13.14 2.07
C PRO A 5 2.94 -11.68 2.45
N LYS A 6 4.06 -10.95 2.60
CA LYS A 6 4.07 -9.50 2.91
C LYS A 6 3.03 -8.79 2.03
N ILE A 7 2.30 -7.82 2.59
CA ILE A 7 1.24 -7.09 1.88
C ILE A 7 1.77 -6.47 0.58
N GLU A 8 3.03 -6.03 0.54
CA GLU A 8 3.68 -5.57 -0.69
C GLU A 8 3.73 -6.65 -1.78
N SER A 9 4.07 -7.89 -1.43
CA SER A 9 4.08 -9.01 -2.39
C SER A 9 2.68 -9.29 -2.93
N ARG A 10 1.67 -9.28 -2.06
CA ARG A 10 0.24 -9.41 -2.47
C ARG A 10 -0.17 -8.29 -3.43
N LEU A 11 0.24 -7.06 -3.15
CA LEU A 11 -0.02 -5.89 -4.01
C LEU A 11 0.62 -6.07 -5.39
N ARG A 12 1.91 -6.43 -5.46
CA ARG A 12 2.62 -6.67 -6.73
C ARG A 12 1.94 -7.77 -7.55
N THR A 13 1.61 -8.89 -6.92
CA THR A 13 0.90 -9.99 -7.59
C THR A 13 -0.46 -9.53 -8.13
N ALA A 14 -1.23 -8.75 -7.37
CA ALA A 14 -2.52 -8.23 -7.83
C ALA A 14 -2.36 -7.27 -9.02
N VAL A 15 -1.38 -6.36 -8.97
CA VAL A 15 -1.10 -5.42 -10.07
C VAL A 15 -0.69 -6.16 -11.35
N ARG A 16 0.22 -7.14 -11.23
CA ARG A 16 0.66 -7.97 -12.37
C ARG A 16 -0.49 -8.80 -12.96
N ARG A 17 -1.34 -9.39 -12.12
CA ARG A 17 -2.53 -10.15 -12.56
C ARG A 17 -3.51 -9.28 -13.34
N LYS A 18 -3.57 -7.98 -13.05
CA LYS A 18 -4.39 -7.00 -13.80
C LYS A 18 -3.75 -6.54 -15.12
N GLY A 19 -2.56 -7.03 -15.48
CA GLY A 19 -1.88 -6.66 -16.71
C GLY A 19 -1.36 -5.23 -16.73
N TYR A 20 -1.23 -4.58 -15.55
CA TYR A 20 -0.67 -3.24 -15.47
C TYR A 20 0.84 -3.25 -15.76
N SER A 21 1.33 -2.13 -16.26
CA SER A 21 2.76 -1.96 -16.56
C SER A 21 3.62 -2.02 -15.29
N TYR A 22 4.89 -2.37 -15.44
CA TYR A 22 5.86 -2.36 -14.34
C TYR A 22 5.95 -0.99 -13.65
N ARG A 23 5.86 0.11 -14.41
CA ARG A 23 5.80 1.48 -13.85
C ARG A 23 4.59 1.71 -12.95
N THR A 24 3.45 1.09 -13.27
CA THR A 24 2.25 1.14 -12.43
C THR A 24 2.46 0.37 -11.13
N GLU A 25 3.09 -0.81 -11.20
CA GLU A 25 3.48 -1.58 -10.00
C GLU A 25 4.38 -0.77 -9.08
N GLU A 26 5.42 -0.13 -9.61
CA GLU A 26 6.32 0.72 -8.82
C GLU A 26 5.57 1.89 -8.17
N SER A 27 4.66 2.52 -8.91
CA SER A 27 3.84 3.61 -8.40
C SER A 27 2.94 3.14 -7.24
N TYR A 28 2.26 2.01 -7.39
CA TYR A 28 1.36 1.46 -6.37
C TYR A 28 2.13 1.04 -5.11
N VAL A 29 3.29 0.39 -5.29
CA VAL A 29 4.17 0.04 -4.16
C VAL A 29 4.71 1.29 -3.48
N GLY A 30 5.07 2.32 -4.25
CA GLY A 30 5.53 3.60 -3.72
C GLY A 30 4.46 4.31 -2.89
N TRP A 31 3.20 4.30 -3.32
CA TRP A 31 2.08 4.83 -2.55
C TRP A 31 1.83 4.01 -1.28
N TYR A 32 1.83 2.68 -1.37
CA TYR A 32 1.69 1.79 -0.21
C TYR A 32 2.77 2.06 0.85
N ARG A 33 4.04 2.17 0.44
CA ARG A 33 5.15 2.43 1.38
C ARG A 33 5.01 3.80 2.06
N ARG A 34 4.61 4.84 1.32
CA ARG A 34 4.36 6.18 1.87
C ARG A 34 3.20 6.16 2.87
N PHE A 35 2.10 5.49 2.55
CA PHE A 35 0.95 5.33 3.44
C PHE A 35 1.34 4.64 4.75
N VAL A 36 2.04 3.49 4.68
CA VAL A 36 2.46 2.75 5.88
C VAL A 36 3.46 3.56 6.72
N LYS A 37 4.37 4.30 6.07
CA LYS A 37 5.32 5.16 6.78
C LYS A 37 4.64 6.35 7.46
N PHE A 38 3.62 6.95 6.85
CA PHE A 38 2.84 8.04 7.43
C PHE A 38 2.11 7.61 8.70
N HIS A 39 1.67 6.35 8.76
CA HIS A 39 1.00 5.74 9.93
C HIS A 39 1.95 4.95 10.82
N ASP A 40 3.21 5.38 10.96
CA ASP A 40 4.21 4.79 11.88
C ASP A 40 4.41 3.28 11.77
N LEU A 41 4.37 2.75 10.53
CA LEU A 41 4.49 1.32 10.23
C LEU A 41 3.38 0.46 10.87
N ARG A 42 2.24 1.07 11.22
CA ARG A 42 1.06 0.35 11.67
C ARG A 42 0.61 -0.66 10.61
N HIS A 43 0.13 -1.82 11.08
CA HIS A 43 -0.27 -2.90 10.20
C HIS A 43 -1.51 -2.51 9.37
N PRO A 44 -1.47 -2.53 8.01
CA PRO A 44 -2.56 -2.07 7.15
C PRO A 44 -3.90 -2.77 7.34
N GLU A 45 -3.90 -4.02 7.77
CA GLU A 45 -5.16 -4.73 8.05
C GLU A 45 -5.89 -4.18 9.30
N THR A 46 -5.24 -3.32 10.09
CA THR A 46 -5.84 -2.61 11.23
C THR A 46 -6.25 -1.18 10.89
N MET A 47 -6.08 -0.77 9.62
CA MET A 47 -6.36 0.59 9.13
C MET A 47 -7.52 0.54 8.14
N GLY A 48 -8.31 1.62 8.10
CA GLY A 48 -9.51 1.72 7.28
C GLY A 48 -9.64 3.07 6.60
N ALA A 49 -10.89 3.48 6.36
CA ALA A 49 -11.19 4.72 5.64
C ALA A 49 -10.61 5.97 6.31
N ALA A 50 -10.62 6.04 7.65
CA ALA A 50 -10.12 7.21 8.39
C ALA A 50 -8.61 7.43 8.16
N GLU A 51 -7.80 6.37 8.19
CA GLU A 51 -6.37 6.46 7.91
C GLU A 51 -6.09 6.82 6.44
N VAL A 52 -6.92 6.32 5.51
CA VAL A 52 -6.84 6.69 4.09
C VAL A 52 -7.15 8.17 3.90
N GLU A 53 -8.22 8.67 4.50
CA GLU A 53 -8.60 10.08 4.42
C GLU A 53 -7.54 10.99 5.04
N ALA A 54 -7.02 10.65 6.23
CA ALA A 54 -5.93 11.39 6.87
C ALA A 54 -4.69 11.48 5.97
N PHE A 55 -4.32 10.38 5.31
CA PHE A 55 -3.20 10.37 4.38
C PHE A 55 -3.47 11.22 3.13
N LEU A 56 -4.68 11.16 2.56
CA LEU A 56 -5.04 11.97 1.39
C LEU A 56 -5.07 13.48 1.74
N ASN A 57 -5.57 13.84 2.91
CA ASN A 57 -5.54 15.22 3.41
C ASN A 57 -4.09 15.71 3.61
N HIS A 58 -3.20 14.86 4.13
CA HIS A 58 -1.77 15.19 4.25
C HIS A 58 -1.10 15.45 2.89
N LEU A 59 -1.50 14.71 1.84
CA LEU A 59 -0.96 14.92 0.48
C LEU A 59 -1.48 16.18 -0.21
N ALA A 60 -2.63 16.70 0.23
CA ALA A 60 -3.28 17.88 -0.34
C ALA A 60 -2.87 19.19 0.37
N ALA A 61 -2.24 19.10 1.54
CA ALA A 61 -1.71 20.23 2.30
C ALA A 61 -0.38 20.73 1.71
#